data_AF-A0A4P9ZD14-F1
#
_entry.id   AF-A0A4P9ZD14-F1
#
_cell.length_a   1.000
_cell.length_b   1.000
_cell.length_c   1.000
_cell.angle_alpha   90.00
_cell.angle_beta   90.00
_cell.angle_gamma   90.00
#
_symmetry.space_group_name_H-M   'P 1'
#
loop_
_entity.id
_entity.type
_entity.pdbx_description
1 polymer ?
#
loop_
_entity_poly.entity_id
_entity_poly.type
_entity_poly.pdbx_seq_one_letter_code
_entity_poly.pdbx_strand_id
1 'polypeptide(L)'
;MQGLLQRIPKTYARQMPEVARLWASLLRFLLLTFCWSLEDLTYASGDRTASSIDILVFMADYEHMIPTLCSIFISVQTATKELNDTTAGGNQTMHKLLECLVNLQAMFGVEIADLIHALRMFFARFSGLNIFKNFDQYFDADHLKTLVRGELPQETQKALLSTFLVKEALMGQLLQTSLERGYDDDVNIEDLLFVLDTGDAPADTQTCDSEGFEDIEAYAESIASRQLQKFELQKWVTEKDLCVYLLKMLVLEKTNAFSATVTGRFRLNAHLLGDLLQEVIRLASHTPDTETIL
;
A
#
# COMPACT_ATOMS: atom_id res chain seq x y z
N MET A 1 -17.46 -8.36 33.48
CA MET A 1 -16.38 -7.77 32.66
C MET A 1 -15.81 -8.72 31.60
N GLN A 2 -15.44 -9.97 31.93
CA GLN A 2 -14.87 -10.93 30.96
C GLN A 2 -15.75 -11.16 29.71
N GLY A 3 -17.07 -11.28 29.85
CA GLY A 3 -17.97 -11.46 28.69
C GLY A 3 -18.08 -10.24 27.77
N LEU A 4 -17.75 -9.03 28.25
CA LEU A 4 -17.77 -7.79 27.46
C LEU A 4 -16.45 -7.66 26.68
N LEU A 5 -15.33 -7.97 27.33
CA LEU A 5 -14.00 -8.03 26.73
C LEU A 5 -13.88 -9.11 25.64
N GLN A 6 -14.62 -10.22 25.73
CA GLN A 6 -14.68 -11.23 24.66
C GLN A 6 -15.60 -10.86 23.49
N ARG A 7 -16.59 -10.00 23.72
CA ARG A 7 -17.54 -9.56 22.67
C ARG A 7 -16.99 -8.43 21.82
N ILE A 8 -16.18 -7.55 22.39
CA ILE A 8 -15.59 -6.41 21.68
C ILE A 8 -14.79 -6.86 20.43
N PRO A 9 -13.79 -7.76 20.51
CA PRO A 9 -13.03 -8.20 19.35
C PRO A 9 -13.90 -8.86 18.28
N LYS A 10 -14.92 -9.63 18.68
CA LYS A 10 -15.85 -10.28 17.74
C LYS A 10 -16.73 -9.29 17.01
N THR A 11 -17.22 -8.26 17.70
CA THR A 11 -18.03 -7.19 17.07
C THR A 11 -17.17 -6.36 16.14
N TYR A 12 -15.96 -5.98 16.57
CA TYR A 12 -15.01 -5.23 15.73
C TYR A 12 -14.60 -6.03 14.50
N ALA A 13 -14.16 -7.29 14.65
CA ALA A 13 -13.80 -8.16 13.52
C ALA A 13 -14.96 -8.36 12.54
N ARG A 14 -16.21 -8.34 13.00
CA ARG A 14 -17.40 -8.44 12.13
C ARG A 14 -17.66 -7.15 11.34
N GLN A 15 -17.43 -5.98 11.94
CA GLN A 15 -17.70 -4.69 11.31
C GLN A 15 -16.52 -4.18 10.46
N MET A 16 -15.31 -4.63 10.76
CA MET A 16 -14.08 -4.15 10.12
C MET A 16 -14.08 -4.30 8.58
N PRO A 17 -14.62 -5.37 7.97
CA PRO A 17 -14.70 -5.47 6.52
C PRO A 17 -15.61 -4.42 5.87
N GLU A 18 -16.67 -3.99 6.55
CA GLU A 18 -17.53 -2.88 6.10
C GLU A 18 -16.80 -1.55 6.23
N VAL A 19 -16.14 -1.33 7.37
CA VAL A 19 -15.33 -0.13 7.62
C VAL A 19 -14.20 -0.01 6.59
N ALA A 20 -13.52 -1.10 6.26
CA ALA A 20 -12.47 -1.12 5.24
C ALA A 20 -13.03 -0.76 3.85
N ARG A 21 -14.20 -1.28 3.47
CA ARG A 21 -14.85 -0.91 2.19
C ARG A 21 -15.25 0.57 2.14
N LEU A 22 -15.71 1.13 3.25
CA LEU A 22 -16.01 2.56 3.36
C LEU A 22 -14.74 3.40 3.20
N TRP A 23 -13.66 3.04 3.88
CA TRP A 23 -12.36 3.69 3.71
C TRP A 23 -11.86 3.60 2.27
N ALA A 24 -11.98 2.45 1.62
CA ALA A 24 -11.58 2.28 0.22
C ALA A 24 -12.31 3.25 -0.69
N SER A 25 -13.62 3.38 -0.49
CA SER A 25 -14.46 4.27 -1.29
C SER A 25 -14.15 5.74 -1.01
N LEU A 26 -13.96 6.09 0.27
CA LEU A 26 -13.62 7.43 0.70
C LEU A 26 -12.25 7.87 0.17
N LEU A 27 -11.20 7.07 0.36
CA LEU A 27 -9.85 7.39 -0.10
C LEU A 27 -9.79 7.61 -1.62
N ARG A 28 -10.45 6.73 -2.39
CA ARG A 28 -10.55 6.88 -3.84
C ARG A 28 -11.31 8.13 -4.26
N PHE A 29 -12.41 8.42 -3.57
CA PHE A 29 -13.17 9.65 -3.83
C PHE A 29 -12.33 10.89 -3.54
N LEU A 30 -11.62 10.91 -2.41
CA LEU A 30 -10.74 12.01 -2.03
C LEU A 30 -9.57 12.19 -3.01
N LEU A 31 -8.95 11.10 -3.46
CA LEU A 31 -7.91 11.15 -4.48
C LEU A 31 -8.45 11.69 -5.80
N LEU A 32 -9.65 11.26 -6.22
CA LEU A 32 -10.28 11.75 -7.45
C LEU A 32 -10.59 13.25 -7.36
N THR A 33 -11.20 13.72 -6.27
CA THR A 33 -11.51 15.16 -6.11
C THR A 33 -10.24 15.97 -6.04
N PHE A 34 -9.20 15.47 -5.37
CA PHE A 34 -7.90 16.12 -5.31
C PHE A 34 -7.26 16.25 -6.70
N CYS A 35 -7.24 15.17 -7.48
CA CYS A 35 -6.72 15.18 -8.85
C CYS A 35 -7.48 16.17 -9.75
N TRP A 36 -8.81 16.24 -9.65
CA TRP A 36 -9.59 17.24 -10.38
C TRP A 36 -9.25 18.68 -9.94
N SER A 37 -9.09 18.92 -8.64
CA SER A 37 -8.63 20.23 -8.15
C SER A 37 -7.26 20.61 -8.72
N LEU A 38 -6.31 19.67 -8.78
CA LEU A 38 -4.99 19.91 -9.38
C LEU A 38 -5.06 20.13 -10.90
N GLU A 39 -5.95 19.41 -11.59
CA GLU A 39 -6.20 19.55 -13.02
C GLU A 39 -6.78 20.93 -13.34
N ASP A 40 -7.78 21.40 -12.60
CA ASP A 40 -8.37 22.74 -12.75
C ASP A 40 -7.31 23.85 -12.58
N LEU A 41 -6.45 23.71 -11.56
CA LEU A 41 -5.33 24.63 -11.36
C LEU A 41 -4.33 24.58 -12.52
N THR A 42 -4.07 23.39 -13.05
CA THR A 42 -3.20 23.22 -14.22
C THR A 42 -3.80 23.87 -15.47
N TYR A 43 -5.10 23.75 -15.72
CA TYR A 43 -5.77 24.47 -16.82
C TYR A 43 -5.72 25.98 -16.63
N ALA A 44 -6.01 26.47 -15.42
CA ALA A 44 -5.94 27.90 -15.11
C ALA A 44 -4.54 28.51 -15.35
N SER A 45 -3.49 27.70 -15.20
CA SER A 45 -2.12 28.10 -15.53
C SER A 45 -1.90 28.30 -17.04
N GLY A 46 -2.58 27.52 -17.89
CA GLY A 46 -2.50 27.62 -19.35
C GLY A 46 -3.25 28.83 -19.91
N ASP A 47 -4.43 29.12 -19.36
CA ASP A 47 -5.33 30.17 -19.86
C ASP A 47 -5.11 31.55 -19.21
N ARG A 48 -4.00 31.73 -18.47
CA ARG A 48 -3.57 32.98 -17.80
C ARG A 48 -4.53 33.49 -16.71
N THR A 49 -5.43 32.65 -16.21
CA THR A 49 -6.34 32.99 -15.10
C THR A 49 -5.75 32.64 -13.73
N ALA A 50 -4.65 31.89 -13.67
CA ALA A 50 -3.97 31.48 -12.45
C ALA A 50 -3.70 32.62 -11.46
N SER A 51 -3.33 33.81 -11.93
CA SER A 51 -3.02 34.96 -11.06
C SER A 51 -4.23 35.48 -10.27
N SER A 52 -5.45 35.09 -10.65
CA SER A 52 -6.66 35.44 -9.92
C SER A 52 -6.97 34.46 -8.78
N ILE A 53 -6.43 33.24 -8.85
CA ILE A 53 -6.72 32.13 -7.93
C ILE A 53 -5.84 32.24 -6.69
N ASP A 54 -6.47 32.12 -5.53
CA ASP A 54 -5.82 32.02 -4.23
C ASP A 54 -5.75 30.55 -3.81
N ILE A 55 -4.52 30.01 -3.76
CA ILE A 55 -4.30 28.58 -3.49
C ILE A 55 -4.72 28.22 -2.08
N LEU A 56 -4.52 29.11 -1.10
CA LEU A 56 -4.95 28.87 0.28
C LEU A 56 -6.45 28.62 0.35
N VAL A 57 -7.24 29.37 -0.42
CA VAL A 57 -8.70 29.23 -0.42
C VAL A 57 -9.13 28.03 -1.26
N PHE A 58 -8.55 27.87 -2.44
CA PHE A 58 -8.95 26.80 -3.36
C PHE A 58 -8.59 25.40 -2.84
N MET A 59 -7.46 25.28 -2.13
CA MET A 59 -6.95 24.00 -1.63
C MET A 59 -7.11 23.84 -0.11
N ALA A 60 -7.91 24.70 0.54
CA ALA A 60 -8.11 24.74 1.98
C ALA A 60 -8.48 23.37 2.57
N ASP A 61 -9.41 22.66 1.91
CA ASP A 61 -9.89 21.35 2.39
C ASP A 61 -8.76 20.30 2.41
N TYR A 62 -7.81 20.38 1.48
CA TYR A 62 -6.71 19.42 1.36
C TYR A 62 -5.57 19.69 2.32
N GLU A 63 -5.42 20.93 2.80
CA GLU A 63 -4.34 21.36 3.70
C GLU A 63 -4.26 20.48 4.94
N HIS A 64 -5.39 20.27 5.61
CA HIS A 64 -5.47 19.45 6.81
C HIS A 64 -5.82 17.99 6.53
N MET A 65 -6.50 17.72 5.41
CA MET A 65 -6.96 16.36 5.09
C MET A 65 -5.80 15.42 4.77
N ILE A 66 -4.84 15.83 3.93
CA ILE A 66 -3.73 14.95 3.53
C ILE A 66 -2.85 14.53 4.73
N PRO A 67 -2.40 15.45 5.62
CA PRO A 67 -1.69 15.07 6.83
C PRO A 67 -2.51 14.19 7.77
N THR A 68 -3.82 14.44 7.86
CA THR A 68 -4.72 13.62 8.68
C THR A 68 -4.78 12.18 8.15
N LEU A 69 -4.88 11.99 6.83
CA LEU A 69 -4.83 10.66 6.22
C LEU A 69 -3.50 9.96 6.50
N CYS A 70 -2.38 10.69 6.42
CA CYS A 70 -1.06 10.15 6.79
C CYS A 70 -1.01 9.72 8.26
N SER A 71 -1.57 10.51 9.17
CA SER A 71 -1.65 10.18 10.60
C SER A 71 -2.51 8.94 10.86
N ILE A 72 -3.65 8.81 10.17
CA ILE A 72 -4.51 7.62 10.25
C ILE A 72 -3.76 6.38 9.74
N PHE A 73 -3.04 6.49 8.63
CA PHE A 73 -2.23 5.39 8.10
C PHE A 73 -1.15 4.92 9.08
N ILE A 74 -0.41 5.86 9.68
CA ILE A 74 0.57 5.55 10.74
C ILE A 74 -0.11 4.89 11.94
N SER A 75 -1.30 5.35 12.31
CA SER A 75 -2.09 4.76 13.40
C SER A 75 -2.53 3.33 13.09
N VAL A 76 -2.95 3.06 11.85
CA VAL A 76 -3.30 1.70 11.39
C VAL A 76 -2.06 0.80 11.40
N GLN A 77 -0.91 1.28 10.95
CA GLN A 77 0.34 0.52 10.99
C GLN A 77 0.78 0.21 12.43
N THR A 78 0.72 1.19 13.32
CA THR A 78 1.01 0.99 14.76
C THR A 78 0.06 -0.05 15.36
N ALA A 79 -1.25 0.07 15.11
CA ALA A 79 -2.24 -0.88 15.60
C ALA A 79 -2.04 -2.30 15.04
N THR A 80 -1.63 -2.41 13.78
CA THR A 80 -1.28 -3.70 13.14
C THR A 80 -0.11 -4.36 13.87
N LYS A 81 0.96 -3.60 14.13
CA LYS A 81 2.14 -4.07 14.83
C LYS A 81 1.82 -4.49 16.27
N GLU A 82 1.17 -3.62 17.03
CA GLU A 82 0.80 -3.89 18.43
C GLU A 82 -0.11 -5.12 18.54
N LEU A 83 -1.06 -5.28 17.61
CA LEU A 83 -1.92 -6.46 17.59
C LEU A 83 -1.14 -7.72 17.23
N ASN A 84 -0.20 -7.66 16.28
CA ASN A 84 0.66 -8.79 15.94
C ASN A 84 1.49 -9.24 17.14
N ASP A 85 2.15 -8.30 17.82
CA ASP A 85 3.01 -8.57 18.98
C ASP A 85 2.25 -9.15 20.19
N THR A 86 0.95 -8.85 20.30
CA THR A 86 0.10 -9.28 21.42
C THR A 86 -0.79 -10.48 21.12
N THR A 87 -0.88 -10.90 19.85
CA THR A 87 -1.73 -12.03 19.46
C THR A 87 -0.99 -13.35 19.65
N ALA A 88 -1.36 -14.11 20.68
CA ALA A 88 -0.93 -15.49 20.81
C ALA A 88 -1.53 -16.34 19.66
N GLY A 89 -0.74 -17.23 19.06
CA GLY A 89 -1.03 -18.00 17.83
C GLY A 89 -2.23 -18.96 17.81
N GLY A 90 -3.20 -18.81 18.72
CA GLY A 90 -4.44 -19.59 18.77
C GLY A 90 -5.73 -18.76 18.69
N ASN A 91 -5.67 -17.43 18.59
CA ASN A 91 -6.86 -16.59 18.63
C ASN A 91 -7.38 -16.23 17.22
N GLN A 92 -8.14 -17.14 16.60
CA GLN A 92 -8.71 -16.96 15.26
C GLN A 92 -9.46 -15.64 15.05
N THR A 93 -10.10 -15.07 16.08
CA THR A 93 -10.80 -13.78 15.95
C THR A 93 -9.82 -12.61 15.85
N MET A 94 -8.73 -12.65 16.61
CA MET A 94 -7.68 -11.62 16.53
C MET A 94 -6.89 -11.73 15.23
N HIS A 95 -6.66 -12.94 14.71
CA HIS A 95 -6.07 -13.12 13.38
C HIS A 95 -6.94 -12.49 12.29
N LYS A 96 -8.27 -12.69 12.29
CA LYS A 96 -9.16 -12.01 11.32
C LYS A 96 -9.12 -10.48 11.42
N LEU A 97 -9.00 -9.95 12.64
CA LEU A 97 -8.86 -8.51 12.84
C LEU A 97 -7.52 -7.99 12.28
N LEU A 98 -6.44 -8.73 12.53
CA LEU A 98 -5.11 -8.45 12.01
C LEU A 98 -5.08 -8.46 10.48
N GLU A 99 -5.74 -9.44 9.85
CA GLU A 99 -5.93 -9.49 8.39
C GLU A 99 -6.58 -8.22 7.85
N CYS A 100 -7.67 -7.79 8.51
CA CYS A 100 -8.38 -6.57 8.12
C CYS A 100 -7.51 -5.33 8.26
N LEU A 101 -6.68 -5.26 9.31
CA LEU A 101 -5.76 -4.14 9.53
C LEU A 101 -4.62 -4.12 8.51
N VAL A 102 -4.04 -5.27 8.18
CA VAL A 102 -3.02 -5.39 7.11
C VAL A 102 -3.59 -4.95 5.76
N ASN A 103 -4.80 -5.40 5.42
CA ASN A 103 -5.48 -4.99 4.20
C ASN A 103 -5.80 -3.50 4.18
N LEU A 104 -6.23 -2.94 5.32
CA LEU A 104 -6.46 -1.51 5.46
C LEU A 104 -5.16 -0.71 5.32
N GLN A 105 -4.07 -1.16 5.95
CA GLN A 105 -2.75 -0.56 5.83
C GLN A 105 -2.29 -0.55 4.36
N ALA A 106 -2.43 -1.66 3.65
CA ALA A 106 -2.07 -1.76 2.24
C ALA A 106 -2.86 -0.78 1.35
N MET A 107 -4.16 -0.63 1.61
CA MET A 107 -5.02 0.32 0.92
C MET A 107 -4.58 1.76 1.17
N PHE A 108 -4.39 2.16 2.43
CA PHE A 108 -3.88 3.49 2.76
C PHE A 108 -2.52 3.75 2.11
N GLY A 109 -1.61 2.78 2.15
CA GLY A 109 -0.28 2.91 1.57
C GLY A 109 -0.31 3.21 0.07
N VAL A 110 -1.24 2.61 -0.68
CA VAL A 110 -1.42 2.89 -2.13
C VAL A 110 -1.94 4.30 -2.36
N GLU A 111 -3.04 4.66 -1.70
CA GLU A 111 -3.74 5.93 -1.95
C GLU A 111 -2.93 7.13 -1.44
N ILE A 112 -2.25 7.00 -0.30
CA ILE A 112 -1.34 8.03 0.23
C ILE A 112 -0.15 8.24 -0.69
N ALA A 113 0.41 7.16 -1.26
CA ALA A 113 1.53 7.29 -2.17
C ALA A 113 1.14 8.13 -3.41
N ASP A 114 -0.05 7.87 -3.97
CA ASP A 114 -0.58 8.64 -5.10
C ASP A 114 -0.88 10.10 -4.73
N LEU A 115 -1.51 10.35 -3.58
CA LEU A 115 -1.79 11.70 -3.09
C LEU A 115 -0.51 12.51 -2.91
N ILE A 116 0.48 11.95 -2.21
CA ILE A 116 1.78 12.62 -1.97
C ILE A 116 2.49 12.85 -3.30
N HIS A 117 2.49 11.87 -4.21
CA HIS A 117 3.13 12.03 -5.51
C HIS A 117 2.48 13.15 -6.33
N ALA A 118 1.15 13.17 -6.42
CA ALA A 118 0.43 14.22 -7.15
C ALA A 118 0.68 15.61 -6.54
N LEU A 119 0.68 15.72 -5.21
CA LEU A 119 1.00 16.96 -4.50
C LEU A 119 2.44 17.43 -4.78
N ARG A 120 3.42 16.51 -4.73
CA ARG A 120 4.83 16.81 -5.02
C ARG A 120 5.05 17.23 -6.48
N MET A 121 4.40 16.55 -7.42
CA MET A 121 4.48 16.90 -8.85
C MET A 121 3.87 18.27 -9.13
N PHE A 122 2.72 18.58 -8.52
CA PHE A 122 2.12 19.90 -8.63
C PHE A 122 3.04 20.98 -8.04
N PHE A 123 3.57 20.75 -6.84
CA PHE A 123 4.53 21.68 -6.23
C PHE A 123 5.76 21.89 -7.13
N ALA A 124 6.39 20.82 -7.58
CA ALA A 124 7.59 20.89 -8.43
C ALA A 124 7.34 21.67 -9.73
N ARG A 125 6.16 21.49 -10.36
CA ARG A 125 5.80 22.16 -11.61
C ARG A 125 5.60 23.68 -11.45
N PHE A 126 5.02 24.12 -10.34
CA PHE A 126 4.59 25.51 -10.17
C PHE A 126 5.42 26.33 -9.18
N SER A 127 6.25 25.68 -8.37
CA SER A 127 7.17 26.35 -7.46
C SER A 127 8.11 27.29 -8.22
N GLY A 128 8.29 28.50 -7.70
CA GLY A 128 9.14 29.53 -8.31
C GLY A 128 8.53 30.28 -9.51
N LEU A 129 7.39 29.82 -10.06
CA LEU A 129 6.72 30.53 -11.16
C LEU A 129 5.88 31.72 -10.66
N ASN A 130 5.49 31.73 -9.38
CA ASN A 130 4.70 32.79 -8.73
C ASN A 130 3.40 33.13 -9.49
N ILE A 131 2.80 32.15 -10.16
CA ILE A 131 1.60 32.35 -10.99
C ILE A 131 0.29 32.34 -10.19
N PHE A 132 0.29 31.75 -9.00
CA PHE A 132 -0.88 31.69 -8.12
C PHE A 132 -0.68 32.56 -6.88
N LYS A 133 -1.76 33.13 -6.34
CA LYS A 133 -1.69 33.89 -5.08
C LYS A 133 -1.49 32.94 -3.90
N ASN A 134 -0.67 33.39 -2.94
CA ASN A 134 -0.37 32.68 -1.69
C ASN A 134 0.12 31.23 -1.86
N PHE A 135 0.71 30.90 -3.02
CA PHE A 135 1.24 29.57 -3.31
C PHE A 135 2.30 29.15 -2.28
N ASP A 136 3.30 30.00 -2.06
CA ASP A 136 4.36 29.70 -1.10
C ASP A 136 3.82 29.58 0.33
N GLN A 137 2.87 30.45 0.71
CA GLN A 137 2.24 30.37 2.03
C GLN A 137 1.51 29.04 2.26
N TYR A 138 0.81 28.51 1.25
CA TYR A 138 0.15 27.20 1.33
C TYR A 138 1.17 26.07 1.51
N PHE A 139 2.23 26.05 0.71
CA PHE A 139 3.22 24.97 0.73
C PHE A 139 4.30 25.11 1.82
N ASP A 140 4.43 26.27 2.44
CA ASP A 140 5.34 26.49 3.59
C ASP A 140 4.69 26.15 4.93
N ALA A 141 3.40 25.82 4.97
CA ALA A 141 2.75 25.29 6.16
C ALA A 141 3.46 24.02 6.65
N ASP A 142 3.83 23.96 7.94
CA ASP A 142 4.74 22.94 8.49
C ASP A 142 4.33 21.49 8.14
N HIS A 143 3.04 21.20 8.15
CA HIS A 143 2.49 19.88 7.90
C HIS A 143 2.44 19.49 6.41
N LEU A 144 2.36 20.45 5.49
CA LEU A 144 2.42 20.20 4.04
C LEU A 144 3.86 20.23 3.53
N LYS A 145 4.68 21.14 4.06
CA LYS A 145 6.06 21.35 3.64
C LYS A 145 6.89 20.07 3.66
N THR A 146 6.72 19.27 4.70
CA THR A 146 7.41 17.98 4.88
C THR A 146 6.92 16.89 3.92
N LEU A 147 5.70 17.03 3.38
CA LEU A 147 5.16 16.11 2.37
C LEU A 147 5.65 16.48 0.96
N VAL A 148 5.87 17.77 0.69
CA VAL A 148 6.24 18.26 -0.64
C VAL A 148 7.73 18.43 -0.90
N ARG A 149 8.54 18.71 0.15
CA ARG A 149 9.97 19.01 0.00
C ARG A 149 10.83 18.00 0.76
N GLY A 150 11.85 17.49 0.07
CA GLY A 150 12.82 16.57 0.67
C GLY A 150 12.19 15.26 1.14
N GLU A 151 12.83 14.60 2.10
CA GLU A 151 12.36 13.32 2.60
C GLU A 151 11.04 13.46 3.37
N LEU A 152 10.17 12.47 3.21
CA LEU A 152 8.92 12.38 3.98
C LEU A 152 9.22 12.22 5.49
N PRO A 153 8.26 12.56 6.37
CA PRO A 153 8.37 12.25 7.78
C PRO A 153 8.76 10.78 8.02
N GLN A 154 9.68 10.54 8.95
CA GLN A 154 10.25 9.21 9.19
C GLN A 154 9.18 8.14 9.46
N GLU A 155 8.14 8.48 10.22
CA GLU A 155 7.01 7.57 10.49
C GLU A 155 6.22 7.22 9.22
N THR A 156 6.06 8.17 8.30
CA THR A 156 5.42 7.92 7.00
C THR A 156 6.29 7.02 6.13
N GLN A 157 7.62 7.27 6.08
CA GLN A 157 8.55 6.39 5.37
C GLN A 157 8.50 4.96 5.92
N LYS A 158 8.51 4.81 7.25
CA LYS A 158 8.44 3.53 7.94
C LYS A 158 7.12 2.80 7.68
N ALA A 159 5.99 3.50 7.67
CA ALA A 159 4.69 2.91 7.39
C ALA A 159 4.58 2.40 5.94
N LEU A 160 5.07 3.18 4.97
CA LEU A 160 5.15 2.77 3.56
C LEU A 160 6.10 1.58 3.37
N LEU A 161 7.27 1.62 4.02
CA LEU A 161 8.21 0.51 4.00
C LEU A 161 7.60 -0.75 4.61
N SER A 162 6.96 -0.65 5.78
CA SER A 162 6.28 -1.77 6.43
C SER A 162 5.26 -2.44 5.50
N THR A 163 4.46 -1.66 4.77
CA THR A 163 3.52 -2.21 3.77
C THR A 163 4.24 -2.95 2.64
N PHE A 164 5.34 -2.40 2.13
CA PHE A 164 6.18 -3.09 1.14
C PHE A 164 6.68 -4.43 1.69
N LEU A 165 7.24 -4.44 2.91
CA LEU A 165 7.82 -5.64 3.51
C LEU A 165 6.79 -6.76 3.72
N VAL A 166 5.55 -6.43 4.07
CA VAL A 166 4.47 -7.43 4.17
C VAL A 166 4.17 -8.06 2.81
N LYS A 167 4.07 -7.25 1.75
CA LYS A 167 3.85 -7.74 0.38
C LYS A 167 5.04 -8.57 -0.13
N GLU A 168 6.25 -8.12 0.17
CA GLU A 168 7.50 -8.81 -0.16
C GLU A 168 7.55 -10.19 0.51
N ALA A 169 7.24 -10.24 1.80
CA ALA A 169 7.26 -11.47 2.58
C ALA A 169 6.18 -12.46 2.12
N LEU A 170 4.98 -11.98 1.74
CA LEU A 170 3.93 -12.81 1.14
C LEU A 170 4.38 -13.47 -0.16
N MET A 171 5.05 -12.71 -1.04
CA MET A 171 5.61 -13.26 -2.27
C MET A 171 6.74 -14.27 -1.99
N GLY A 172 7.62 -13.96 -1.03
CA GLY A 172 8.70 -14.86 -0.60
C GLY A 172 8.17 -16.19 -0.08
N GLN A 173 7.09 -16.19 0.71
CA GLN A 173 6.44 -17.41 1.19
C GLN A 173 5.84 -18.23 0.04
N LEU A 174 5.12 -17.60 -0.89
CA LEU A 174 4.54 -18.29 -2.05
C LEU A 174 5.61 -18.94 -2.94
N LEU A 175 6.76 -18.29 -3.09
CA LEU A 175 7.91 -18.81 -3.83
C LEU A 175 8.80 -19.74 -3.00
N GLN A 176 8.49 -19.96 -1.71
CA GLN A 176 9.31 -20.72 -0.76
C GLN A 176 10.77 -20.27 -0.74
N THR A 177 11.00 -18.96 -0.84
CA THR A 177 12.34 -18.36 -0.94
C THR A 177 12.69 -17.62 0.35
N SER A 178 13.92 -17.81 0.83
CA SER A 178 14.44 -17.09 2.00
C SER A 178 14.84 -15.67 1.61
N LEU A 179 14.26 -14.67 2.26
CA LEU A 179 14.52 -13.25 1.99
C LEU A 179 15.65 -12.73 2.87
N GLU A 180 16.48 -11.87 2.29
CA GLU A 180 17.45 -11.08 3.06
C GLU A 180 16.71 -10.00 3.85
N ARG A 181 17.09 -9.84 5.12
CA ARG A 181 16.50 -8.85 6.04
C ARG A 181 17.41 -7.65 6.20
N GLY A 182 16.82 -6.46 6.16
CA GLY A 182 17.48 -5.22 6.55
C GLY A 182 17.74 -5.15 8.05
N TYR A 183 18.61 -4.25 8.48
CA TYR A 183 18.98 -4.10 9.90
C TYR A 183 17.81 -3.67 10.81
N ASP A 184 16.91 -2.84 10.27
CA ASP A 184 15.73 -2.31 10.99
C ASP A 184 14.41 -3.00 10.59
N ASP A 185 14.48 -4.15 9.88
CA ASP A 185 13.30 -4.89 9.49
C ASP A 185 12.60 -5.47 10.74
N ASP A 186 11.27 -5.49 10.72
CA ASP A 186 10.49 -6.09 11.80
C ASP A 186 10.64 -7.62 11.76
N VAL A 187 11.01 -8.22 12.89
CA VAL A 187 11.27 -9.67 13.00
C VAL A 187 9.96 -10.46 12.89
N ASN A 188 8.81 -9.85 13.23
CA ASN A 188 7.53 -10.53 13.32
C ASN A 188 6.69 -10.43 12.03
N ILE A 189 7.30 -10.07 10.89
CA ILE A 189 6.58 -9.94 9.61
C ILE A 189 6.01 -11.29 9.15
N GLU A 190 6.69 -12.39 9.44
CA GLU A 190 6.28 -13.74 9.04
C GLU A 190 4.99 -14.19 9.74
N ASP A 191 4.75 -13.72 10.97
CA ASP A 191 3.52 -13.98 11.72
C ASP A 191 2.28 -13.34 11.06
N LEU A 192 2.48 -12.22 10.34
CA LEU A 192 1.42 -11.58 9.56
C LEU A 192 0.99 -12.42 8.36
N LEU A 193 1.86 -13.31 7.86
CA LEU A 193 1.58 -14.08 6.65
C LEU A 193 0.68 -15.29 6.93
N PHE A 194 0.82 -15.92 8.11
CA PHE A 194 -0.07 -16.99 8.58
C PHE A 194 -1.55 -16.58 8.60
N VAL A 195 -1.81 -15.27 8.68
CA VAL A 195 -3.15 -14.69 8.70
C VAL A 195 -3.74 -14.59 7.28
N LEU A 196 -2.91 -14.22 6.29
CA LEU A 196 -3.31 -14.04 4.89
C LEU A 196 -3.49 -15.38 4.14
N ASP A 197 -2.94 -16.47 4.67
CA ASP A 197 -3.00 -17.83 4.10
C ASP A 197 -4.31 -18.58 4.44
N THR A 198 -5.25 -17.97 5.18
CA THR A 198 -6.54 -18.61 5.55
C THR A 198 -7.60 -18.56 4.44
N GLY A 199 -7.16 -18.59 3.18
CA GLY A 199 -8.03 -18.89 2.05
C GLY A 199 -8.42 -20.36 2.08
N ASP A 200 -9.59 -20.65 2.66
CA ASP A 200 -10.33 -21.92 2.63
C ASP A 200 -9.48 -23.14 2.24
N ALA A 201 -8.85 -23.77 3.23
CA ALA A 201 -8.54 -25.20 3.11
C ALA A 201 -9.84 -25.90 2.70
N PRO A 202 -9.87 -26.68 1.60
CA PRO A 202 -11.10 -27.24 1.10
C PRO A 202 -11.67 -28.22 2.13
N ALA A 203 -12.64 -27.76 2.90
CA ALA A 203 -13.60 -28.60 3.61
C ALA A 203 -14.59 -29.17 2.58
N ASP A 204 -14.06 -29.89 1.58
CA ASP A 204 -14.85 -30.69 0.64
C ASP A 204 -14.12 -32.03 0.43
N THR A 205 -13.76 -32.70 1.52
CA THR A 205 -13.98 -34.15 1.57
C THR A 205 -15.47 -34.39 1.76
N GLN A 206 -16.27 -34.11 0.72
CA GLN A 206 -17.55 -34.77 0.59
C GLN A 206 -17.24 -36.26 0.42
N THR A 207 -17.56 -37.02 1.47
CA THR A 207 -17.81 -38.45 1.40
C THR A 207 -18.87 -38.71 0.33
N CYS A 208 -18.44 -38.94 -0.90
CA CYS A 208 -19.27 -39.54 -1.93
C CYS A 208 -19.12 -41.06 -1.82
N ASP A 209 -20.04 -41.67 -1.08
CA ASP A 209 -20.41 -43.06 -1.30
C ASP A 209 -20.91 -43.17 -2.75
N SER A 210 -20.04 -43.59 -3.67
CA SER A 210 -20.44 -44.00 -5.01
C SER A 210 -19.61 -45.20 -5.43
N GLU A 211 -20.28 -46.34 -5.38
CA GLU A 211 -19.87 -47.58 -6.03
C GLU A 211 -19.73 -47.32 -7.54
N GLY A 212 -18.50 -47.29 -8.04
CA GLY A 212 -18.21 -47.05 -9.45
C GLY A 212 -16.73 -46.72 -9.72
N PHE A 213 -15.85 -47.69 -9.48
CA PHE A 213 -14.41 -47.58 -9.73
C PHE A 213 -14.07 -47.73 -11.22
N GLU A 214 -14.35 -46.70 -12.01
CA GLU A 214 -13.66 -46.47 -13.28
C GLU A 214 -13.38 -44.96 -13.33
N ASP A 215 -12.09 -44.59 -13.34
CA ASP A 215 -11.57 -43.22 -13.54
C ASP A 215 -11.21 -42.36 -12.30
N ILE A 216 -10.60 -42.98 -11.28
CA ILE A 216 -9.96 -42.28 -10.14
C ILE A 216 -8.77 -41.41 -10.60
N GLU A 217 -8.08 -41.82 -11.67
CA GLU A 217 -6.88 -41.15 -12.17
C GLU A 217 -7.23 -39.82 -12.85
N ALA A 218 -8.26 -39.79 -13.72
CA ALA A 218 -8.75 -38.53 -14.30
C ALA A 218 -9.33 -37.58 -13.26
N TYR A 219 -9.94 -38.09 -12.18
CA TYR A 219 -10.41 -37.26 -11.07
C TYR A 219 -9.24 -36.65 -10.28
N ALA A 220 -8.19 -37.42 -10.00
CA ALA A 220 -6.98 -36.93 -9.33
C ALA A 220 -6.24 -35.88 -10.17
N GLU A 221 -6.11 -36.09 -11.48
CA GLU A 221 -5.52 -35.11 -12.41
C GLU A 221 -6.35 -33.82 -12.49
N SER A 222 -7.68 -33.92 -12.47
CA SER A 222 -8.58 -32.76 -12.43
C SER A 222 -8.42 -31.93 -11.15
N ILE A 223 -8.26 -32.58 -10.00
CA ILE A 223 -7.99 -31.90 -8.72
C ILE A 223 -6.61 -31.24 -8.75
N ALA A 224 -5.57 -31.96 -9.16
CA ALA A 224 -4.20 -31.43 -9.22
C ALA A 224 -4.11 -30.22 -10.16
N SER A 225 -4.77 -30.29 -11.32
CA SER A 225 -4.83 -29.18 -12.28
C SER A 225 -5.55 -27.96 -11.71
N ARG A 226 -6.64 -28.15 -10.96
CA ARG A 226 -7.34 -27.04 -10.28
C ARG A 226 -6.49 -26.41 -9.17
N GLN A 227 -5.76 -27.22 -8.41
CA GLN A 227 -4.86 -26.72 -7.37
C GLN A 227 -3.71 -25.91 -7.97
N LEU A 228 -3.12 -26.39 -9.06
CA LEU A 228 -2.07 -25.67 -9.78
C LEU A 228 -2.58 -24.35 -10.35
N GLN A 229 -3.77 -24.33 -10.96
CA GLN A 229 -4.38 -23.08 -11.45
C GLN A 229 -4.64 -22.07 -10.33
N LYS A 230 -5.10 -22.53 -9.16
CA LYS A 230 -5.31 -21.65 -8.00
C LYS A 230 -3.98 -21.07 -7.52
N PHE A 231 -2.94 -21.89 -7.42
CA PHE A 231 -1.61 -21.46 -7.02
C PHE A 231 -1.03 -20.43 -7.98
N GLU A 232 -1.07 -20.69 -9.29
CA GLU A 232 -0.57 -19.76 -10.30
C GLU A 232 -1.35 -18.43 -10.29
N LEU A 233 -2.67 -18.47 -10.09
CA LEU A 233 -3.47 -17.26 -9.95
C LEU A 233 -3.09 -16.46 -8.69
N GLN A 234 -2.92 -17.12 -7.55
CA GLN A 234 -2.54 -16.47 -6.29
C GLN A 234 -1.14 -15.85 -6.38
N LYS A 235 -0.20 -16.57 -7.00
CA LYS A 235 1.15 -16.09 -7.30
C LYS A 235 1.08 -14.84 -8.18
N TRP A 236 0.35 -14.88 -9.29
CA TRP A 236 0.20 -13.74 -10.20
C TRP A 236 -0.42 -12.51 -9.51
N VAL A 237 -1.48 -12.69 -8.73
CA VAL A 237 -2.12 -11.59 -7.99
C VAL A 237 -1.14 -10.96 -7.00
N THR A 238 -0.42 -11.79 -6.25
CA THR A 238 0.56 -11.31 -5.26
C THR A 238 1.74 -10.59 -5.91
N GLU A 239 2.29 -11.17 -6.99
CA GLU A 239 3.38 -10.57 -7.76
C GLU A 239 2.98 -9.22 -8.35
N LYS A 240 1.80 -9.17 -8.99
CA LYS A 240 1.24 -7.92 -9.53
C LYS A 240 1.08 -6.87 -8.43
N ASP A 241 0.50 -7.24 -7.29
CA ASP A 241 0.25 -6.30 -6.19
C ASP A 241 1.55 -5.77 -5.58
N LEU A 242 2.58 -6.62 -5.45
CA LEU A 242 3.92 -6.21 -5.02
C LEU A 242 4.55 -5.26 -6.04
N CYS A 243 4.51 -5.60 -7.34
CA CYS A 243 5.11 -4.79 -8.40
C CYS A 243 4.44 -3.42 -8.54
N VAL A 244 3.10 -3.36 -8.48
CA VAL A 244 2.34 -2.09 -8.54
C VAL A 244 2.67 -1.22 -7.33
N TYR A 245 2.74 -1.82 -6.13
CA TYR A 245 3.11 -1.08 -4.92
C TYR A 245 4.54 -0.55 -5.00
N LEU A 246 5.49 -1.40 -5.41
CA LEU A 246 6.89 -1.01 -5.58
C LEU A 246 7.04 0.10 -6.62
N LEU A 247 6.34 0.03 -7.75
CA LEU A 247 6.37 1.07 -8.76
C LEU A 247 5.99 2.45 -8.18
N LYS A 248 4.95 2.50 -7.33
CA LYS A 248 4.55 3.74 -6.64
C LYS A 248 5.65 4.24 -5.70
N MET A 249 6.31 3.33 -4.97
CA MET A 249 7.44 3.70 -4.11
C MET A 249 8.62 4.25 -4.93
N LEU A 250 8.96 3.63 -6.05
CA LEU A 250 10.03 4.08 -6.94
C LEU A 250 9.70 5.43 -7.60
N VAL A 251 8.44 5.68 -7.93
CA VAL A 251 7.98 6.98 -8.43
C VAL A 251 8.13 8.07 -7.36
N LEU A 252 7.80 7.78 -6.11
CA LEU A 252 8.04 8.69 -4.99
C LEU A 252 9.54 8.91 -4.72
N GLU A 253 10.35 7.86 -4.84
CA GLU A 253 11.81 7.95 -4.72
C GLU A 253 12.40 8.99 -5.68
N LYS A 254 11.91 9.04 -6.94
CA LYS A 254 12.36 10.05 -7.92
C LYS A 254 12.11 11.50 -7.50
N THR A 255 11.22 11.71 -6.53
CA THR A 255 10.97 13.04 -5.95
C THR A 255 11.82 13.31 -4.71
N ASN A 256 12.76 12.43 -4.33
CA ASN A 256 13.54 12.43 -3.08
C ASN A 256 12.67 12.24 -1.82
N ALA A 257 11.61 11.42 -1.90
CA ALA A 257 10.69 11.18 -0.78
C ALA A 257 11.27 10.28 0.32
N PHE A 258 12.30 9.49 0.01
CA PHE A 258 12.84 8.46 0.90
C PHE A 258 14.33 8.66 1.16
N SER A 259 14.75 8.27 2.37
CA SER A 259 16.17 8.14 2.70
C SER A 259 16.84 7.03 1.88
N ALA A 260 18.17 7.13 1.72
CA ALA A 260 18.96 6.13 1.00
C ALA A 260 18.80 4.71 1.58
N THR A 261 18.61 4.59 2.90
CA THR A 261 18.37 3.30 3.59
C THR A 261 17.07 2.66 3.12
N VAL A 262 15.97 3.42 3.09
CA VAL A 262 14.65 2.92 2.65
C VAL A 262 14.70 2.55 1.16
N THR A 263 15.31 3.42 0.36
CA THR A 263 15.52 3.21 -1.09
C THR A 263 16.31 1.93 -1.39
N GLY A 264 17.39 1.68 -0.65
CA GLY A 264 18.17 0.45 -0.75
C GLY A 264 17.34 -0.78 -0.39
N ARG A 265 16.49 -0.67 0.64
CA ARG A 265 15.67 -1.78 1.11
C ARG A 265 14.64 -2.25 0.09
N PHE A 266 14.05 -1.35 -0.70
CA PHE A 266 13.14 -1.73 -1.79
C PHE A 266 13.77 -2.62 -2.87
N ARG A 267 15.10 -2.62 -2.99
CA ARG A 267 15.83 -3.33 -4.04
C ARG A 267 16.52 -4.61 -3.55
N LEU A 268 16.60 -4.83 -2.24
CA LEU A 268 17.41 -5.87 -1.62
C LEU A 268 17.10 -7.27 -2.19
N ASN A 269 15.83 -7.68 -2.16
CA ASN A 269 15.41 -9.02 -2.59
C ASN A 269 14.87 -9.08 -4.02
N ALA A 270 15.10 -8.04 -4.83
CA ALA A 270 14.59 -7.96 -6.20
C ALA A 270 14.91 -9.21 -7.01
N HIS A 271 16.14 -9.70 -6.85
CA HIS A 271 16.67 -10.84 -7.59
C HIS A 271 16.04 -12.18 -7.20
N LEU A 272 15.39 -12.26 -6.03
CA LEU A 272 14.82 -13.48 -5.46
C LEU A 272 13.32 -13.65 -5.76
N LEU A 273 12.63 -12.57 -6.13
CA LEU A 273 11.17 -12.50 -6.14
C LEU A 273 10.55 -12.53 -7.54
N GLY A 274 11.34 -12.87 -8.56
CA GLY A 274 10.90 -13.04 -9.95
C GLY A 274 11.41 -11.97 -10.92
N ASP A 275 11.35 -12.29 -12.20
CA ASP A 275 11.91 -11.46 -13.29
C ASP A 275 11.16 -10.13 -13.45
N LEU A 276 9.84 -10.12 -13.21
CA LEU A 276 9.03 -8.91 -13.33
C LEU A 276 9.46 -7.82 -12.35
N LEU A 277 9.74 -8.19 -11.10
CA LEU A 277 10.17 -7.25 -10.06
C LEU A 277 11.54 -6.66 -10.39
N GLN A 278 12.47 -7.50 -10.87
CA GLN A 278 13.78 -7.06 -11.35
C GLN A 278 13.64 -6.08 -12.51
N GLU A 279 12.76 -6.37 -13.47
CA GLU A 279 12.54 -5.52 -14.63
C GLU A 279 11.93 -4.17 -14.23
N VAL A 280 10.98 -4.14 -13.30
CA VAL A 280 10.42 -2.90 -12.74
C VAL A 280 11.52 -2.04 -12.11
N ILE A 281 12.40 -2.63 -11.30
CA ILE A 281 13.52 -1.90 -10.68
C ILE A 281 14.52 -1.42 -11.74
N ARG A 282 14.82 -2.25 -12.73
CA ARG A 282 15.73 -1.91 -13.83
C ARG A 282 15.21 -0.71 -14.61
N LEU A 283 13.94 -0.74 -15.02
CA LEU A 283 13.28 0.36 -15.75
C LEU A 283 13.21 1.64 -14.92
N ALA A 284 12.88 1.54 -13.63
CA ALA A 284 12.85 2.70 -12.74
C ALA A 284 14.24 3.30 -12.50
N SER A 285 15.29 2.46 -12.48
CA SER A 285 16.68 2.92 -12.32
C SER A 285 17.23 3.57 -13.60
N HIS A 286 16.73 3.16 -14.77
CA HIS A 286 17.04 3.76 -16.07
C HIS A 286 16.06 4.88 -16.40
N THR A 287 16.15 6.02 -15.71
CA THR A 287 15.65 7.27 -16.30
C THR A 287 16.71 7.80 -17.26
N PRO A 288 16.37 8.10 -18.53
CA PRO A 288 17.32 8.77 -19.42
C PRO A 288 17.72 10.10 -18.79
N ASP A 289 18.98 10.49 -18.96
CA ASP A 289 19.44 11.85 -18.73
C ASP A 289 18.57 12.79 -19.58
N THR A 290 17.51 13.36 -19.02
CA THR A 290 16.86 14.53 -19.59
C THR A 290 17.74 15.73 -19.25
N GLU A 291 18.88 15.78 -19.94
CA GLU A 291 19.44 17.03 -20.42
C GLU A 291 18.31 17.81 -21.12
N THR A 292 18.12 19.06 -20.69
CA THR A 292 17.54 20.14 -21.49
C THR A 292 16.11 19.92 -22.04
N ILE A 293 15.11 20.35 -21.29
CA ILE A 293 13.97 21.05 -21.90
C ILE A 293 13.91 22.43 -21.24
N LEU A 294 14.52 23.40 -21.94
CA LEU A 294 14.37 24.84 -21.75
C LEU A 294 12.96 25.28 -22.16
#